data_AF-A0A2U1QGS6-F1
#
_entry.id   AF-A0A2U1QGS6-F1
#
_cell.length_a   1.000
_cell.length_b   1.000
_cell.length_c   1.000
_cell.angle_alpha   90.00
_cell.angle_beta   90.00
_cell.angle_gamma   90.00
#
_symmetry.space_group_name_H-M   'P 1'
#
loop_
_entity.id
_entity.type
_entity.pdbx_description
1 polymer ?
#
loop_
_entity_poly.entity_id
_entity_poly.type
_entity_poly.pdbx_seq_one_letter_code
_entity_poly.pdbx_strand_id
1 'polypeptide(L)'
;MASTSFDEIILRYNDAVLRQSDLVTLEGPKWLNDRIIEFYFSYLSSFYPSEHILLVPPAITYWIMNCPDTNSLQDFLKSLNLPSKKLIIFPVNDSDDVSRAEGGNHWSLLAYEKTDIIMTV
;
A
#
# COMPACT_ATOMS: atom_id res chain seq x y z
N MET A 1 7.41 26.53 -27.91
CA MET A 1 7.67 25.08 -27.94
C MET A 1 7.51 24.58 -26.52
N ALA A 2 6.50 23.75 -26.25
CA ALA A 2 6.28 23.22 -24.90
C ALA A 2 7.46 22.29 -24.57
N SER A 3 8.20 22.57 -23.50
CA SER A 3 9.16 21.62 -22.97
C SER A 3 8.38 20.41 -22.50
N THR A 4 8.46 19.30 -23.24
CA THR A 4 8.08 17.98 -22.74
C THR A 4 9.04 17.63 -21.62
N SER A 5 8.75 18.13 -20.42
CA SER A 5 9.34 17.64 -19.19
C SER A 5 8.97 16.17 -19.11
N PHE A 6 9.91 15.27 -19.42
CA PHE A 6 9.74 13.87 -19.08
C PHE A 6 9.49 13.79 -17.57
N ASP A 7 8.51 12.99 -17.16
CA ASP A 7 8.18 12.80 -15.75
C ASP A 7 9.34 12.09 -15.04
N GLU A 8 10.24 12.90 -14.47
CA GLU A 8 11.54 12.48 -13.97
C GLU A 8 11.39 11.67 -12.69
N ILE A 9 12.22 10.63 -12.54
CA ILE A 9 12.34 9.90 -11.27
C ILE A 9 13.12 10.76 -10.30
N ILE A 10 12.48 11.15 -9.21
CA ILE A 10 13.08 11.99 -8.17
C ILE A 10 13.67 11.16 -7.03
N LEU A 11 13.14 9.95 -6.81
CA LEU A 11 13.53 9.10 -5.69
C LEU A 11 13.31 7.63 -6.04
N ARG A 12 14.29 6.80 -5.66
CA ARG A 12 14.16 5.36 -5.53
C ARG A 12 14.46 5.00 -4.08
N TYR A 13 13.50 4.41 -3.39
CA TYR A 13 13.63 4.06 -1.98
C TYR A 13 13.04 2.67 -1.74
N ASN A 14 13.92 1.69 -1.50
CA ASN A 14 13.57 0.27 -1.52
C ASN A 14 12.78 -0.07 -2.80
N ASP A 15 11.57 -0.60 -2.65
CA ASP A 15 10.68 -0.97 -3.76
C ASP A 15 9.86 0.23 -4.30
N ALA A 16 9.87 1.38 -3.61
CA ALA A 16 9.14 2.57 -4.04
C ALA A 16 9.95 3.41 -5.03
N VAL A 17 9.29 3.87 -6.09
CA VAL A 17 9.83 4.80 -7.09
C VAL A 17 8.89 5.98 -7.19
N LEU A 18 9.39 7.17 -6.85
CA LEU A 18 8.65 8.42 -6.99
C LEU A 18 9.14 9.20 -8.21
N ARG A 19 8.19 9.78 -8.93
CA ARG A 19 8.39 10.73 -10.01
C ARG A 19 7.95 12.14 -9.62
N GLN A 20 8.33 13.12 -10.43
CA GLN A 20 7.96 14.50 -10.23
C GLN A 20 6.43 14.69 -10.17
N SER A 21 5.69 13.96 -11.01
CA SER A 21 4.22 13.96 -11.01
C SER A 21 3.60 13.46 -9.70
N ASP A 22 4.24 12.49 -9.03
CA ASP A 22 3.75 11.95 -7.76
C ASP A 22 3.74 13.02 -6.66
N LEU A 23 4.77 13.88 -6.62
CA LEU A 23 4.85 14.96 -5.63
C LEU A 23 3.76 16.01 -5.79
N VAL A 24 3.26 16.20 -7.02
CA VAL A 24 2.18 17.15 -7.29
C VAL A 24 0.92 16.80 -6.49
N THR A 25 0.74 15.53 -6.08
CA THR A 25 -0.37 15.07 -5.23
C THR A 25 -0.26 15.52 -3.77
N LEU A 26 0.94 15.92 -3.32
CA LEU A 26 1.17 16.46 -1.97
C LEU A 26 0.72 17.93 -1.84
N GLU A 27 0.42 18.60 -2.96
CA GLU A 27 0.10 20.02 -3.00
C GLU A 27 -1.41 20.27 -3.16
N GLY A 28 -1.98 21.04 -2.22
CA GLY A 28 -3.37 21.50 -2.27
C GLY A 28 -4.40 20.43 -1.85
N PRO A 29 -5.70 20.59 -2.20
CA PRO A 29 -6.76 19.65 -1.82
C PRO A 29 -6.82 18.45 -2.79
N LYS A 30 -5.68 17.77 -2.98
CA LYS A 30 -5.59 16.57 -3.83
C LYS A 30 -5.54 15.32 -2.97
N TRP A 31 -5.97 14.20 -3.53
CA TRP A 31 -5.75 12.89 -2.94
C TRP A 31 -4.32 12.45 -3.20
N LEU A 32 -3.73 11.79 -2.20
CA LEU A 32 -2.47 11.07 -2.39
C LEU A 32 -2.68 9.94 -3.41
N ASN A 33 -1.67 9.68 -4.22
CA ASN A 33 -1.68 8.50 -5.08
C ASN A 33 -1.03 7.29 -4.37
N ASP A 34 -1.09 6.14 -5.04
CA ASP A 34 -0.53 4.89 -4.56
C ASP A 34 0.99 4.96 -4.33
N ARG A 35 1.73 5.65 -5.21
CA ARG A 35 3.19 5.80 -5.11
C ARG A 35 3.62 6.54 -3.85
N ILE A 36 2.93 7.60 -3.46
CA ILE A 36 3.23 8.34 -2.22
C ILE A 36 2.97 7.48 -0.98
N ILE A 37 1.84 6.76 -0.95
CA ILE A 37 1.50 5.88 0.18
C ILE A 37 2.49 4.71 0.27
N GLU A 38 2.84 4.10 -0.87
CA GLU A 38 3.83 3.03 -0.97
C GLU A 38 5.21 3.47 -0.46
N PHE A 39 5.67 4.65 -0.89
CA PHE A 39 6.90 5.25 -0.38
C PHE A 39 6.84 5.44 1.14
N TYR A 40 5.76 6.02 1.66
CA TYR A 40 5.67 6.31 3.08
C TYR A 40 5.62 5.03 3.92
N PHE A 41 4.92 3.99 3.46
CA PHE A 41 4.93 2.68 4.11
C PHE A 41 6.32 2.06 4.11
N SER A 42 7.02 2.09 2.98
CA SER A 42 8.39 1.60 2.87
C SER A 42 9.35 2.36 3.80
N TYR A 43 9.20 3.69 3.88
CA TYR A 43 9.94 4.55 4.79
C TYR A 43 9.69 4.19 6.25
N LEU A 44 8.42 4.05 6.66
CA LEU A 44 8.07 3.67 8.03
C LEU A 44 8.61 2.29 8.41
N SER A 45 8.48 1.29 7.52
CA SER A 45 9.05 -0.05 7.76
C SER A 45 10.57 -0.05 7.87
N SER A 46 11.25 0.85 7.18
CA SER A 46 12.72 0.97 7.25
C SER A 46 13.18 1.73 8.48
N PHE A 47 12.45 2.78 8.86
CA PHE A 47 12.80 3.65 9.99
C PHE A 47 12.39 3.04 11.33
N TYR A 48 11.30 2.28 11.36
CA TYR A 48 10.78 1.56 12.51
C TYR A 48 10.60 0.07 12.18
N PRO A 49 11.71 -0.68 12.00
CA PRO A 49 11.64 -2.09 11.63
C PRO A 49 10.95 -2.90 12.73
N SER A 50 9.97 -3.71 12.33
CA SER A 50 9.25 -4.61 13.21
C SER A 50 8.85 -5.87 12.47
N GLU A 51 9.23 -7.03 12.99
CA GLU A 51 8.81 -8.31 12.42
C GLU A 51 7.33 -8.61 12.68
N HIS A 52 6.71 -7.90 13.62
CA HIS A 52 5.32 -8.11 14.03
C HIS A 52 4.33 -7.16 13.35
N ILE A 53 4.80 -6.12 12.67
CA ILE A 53 3.95 -5.16 11.96
C ILE A 53 4.17 -5.37 10.47
N LEU A 54 3.08 -5.54 9.72
CA LEU A 54 3.11 -5.58 8.26
C LEU A 54 2.35 -4.39 7.70
N LEU A 55 3.07 -3.53 6.98
CA LEU A 55 2.49 -2.46 6.18
C LEU A 55 2.34 -2.97 4.75
N VAL A 56 1.11 -3.19 4.30
CA VAL A 56 0.85 -3.79 2.98
C VAL A 56 0.83 -2.70 1.92
N PRO A 57 1.59 -2.82 0.81
CA PRO A 57 1.57 -1.83 -0.26
C PRO A 57 0.16 -1.64 -0.86
N PRO A 58 -0.21 -0.44 -1.35
CA PRO A 58 -1.51 -0.19 -1.97
C PRO A 58 -1.83 -1.14 -3.13
N ALA A 59 -0.86 -1.41 -4.01
CA ALA A 59 -1.05 -2.33 -5.13
C ALA A 59 -1.38 -3.76 -4.66
N ILE A 60 -0.73 -4.22 -3.59
CA ILE A 60 -0.99 -5.53 -3.00
C ILE A 60 -2.36 -5.56 -2.32
N THR A 61 -2.73 -4.50 -1.60
CA THR A 61 -4.06 -4.38 -0.99
C THR A 61 -5.16 -4.43 -2.03
N TYR A 62 -5.01 -3.64 -3.10
CA TYR A 62 -5.96 -3.62 -4.22
C TYR A 62 -6.07 -4.99 -4.89
N TRP A 63 -4.94 -5.66 -5.10
CA TRP A 63 -4.93 -7.01 -5.66
C TRP A 63 -5.64 -8.01 -4.75
N ILE A 64 -5.40 -7.99 -3.43
CA ILE A 64 -6.08 -8.87 -2.47
C ILE A 64 -7.60 -8.66 -2.52
N MET A 65 -8.06 -7.41 -2.60
CA MET A 65 -9.48 -7.06 -2.65
C MET A 65 -10.18 -7.56 -3.92
N ASN A 66 -9.46 -7.58 -5.05
CA ASN A 66 -10.04 -7.83 -6.37
C ASN A 66 -9.60 -9.16 -7.01
N CYS A 67 -8.81 -9.99 -6.33
CA CYS A 67 -8.28 -11.23 -6.89
C CYS A 67 -9.42 -12.26 -7.11
N PRO A 68 -9.72 -12.65 -8.36
CA PRO A 68 -10.81 -13.60 -8.63
C PRO A 68 -10.41 -15.05 -8.36
N ASP A 69 -9.10 -15.36 -8.37
CA ASP A 69 -8.58 -16.70 -8.11
C ASP A 69 -8.13 -16.86 -6.65
N THR A 70 -8.97 -17.54 -5.87
CA THR A 70 -8.71 -17.81 -4.47
C THR A 70 -7.47 -18.68 -4.24
N ASN A 71 -7.05 -19.49 -5.21
CA ASN A 71 -5.86 -20.34 -5.06
C ASN A 71 -4.59 -19.49 -5.14
N SER A 72 -4.47 -18.67 -6.19
CA SER A 72 -3.37 -17.69 -6.30
C SER A 72 -3.30 -16.75 -5.10
N LEU A 73 -4.47 -16.29 -4.62
CA LEU A 73 -4.54 -15.49 -3.39
C LEU A 73 -3.98 -16.24 -2.19
N GLN A 74 -4.40 -17.48 -1.95
CA GLN A 74 -3.89 -18.27 -0.82
C GLN A 74 -2.38 -18.49 -0.89
N ASP A 75 -1.84 -18.79 -2.07
CA ASP A 75 -0.40 -19.00 -2.25
C ASP A 75 0.40 -17.72 -2.01
N PHE A 76 -0.10 -16.57 -2.48
CA PHE A 76 0.50 -15.28 -2.16
C PHE A 76 0.45 -14.96 -0.66
N LEU A 77 -0.70 -15.16 -0.01
CA LEU A 77 -0.84 -14.87 1.43
C LEU A 77 0.08 -15.73 2.31
N LYS A 78 0.43 -16.95 1.89
CA LYS A 78 1.45 -17.77 2.56
C LYS A 78 2.81 -17.08 2.58
N SER A 79 3.19 -16.41 1.49
CA SER A 79 4.48 -15.70 1.39
C SER A 79 4.58 -14.50 2.35
N LEU A 80 3.45 -13.90 2.73
CA LEU A 80 3.41 -12.75 3.65
C LEU A 80 3.59 -13.15 5.12
N ASN A 81 3.59 -14.44 5.44
CA ASN A 81 3.73 -14.97 6.80
C ASN A 81 2.78 -14.28 7.81
N LEU A 82 1.52 -14.05 7.40
CA LEU A 82 0.52 -13.33 8.20
C LEU A 82 0.35 -13.86 9.63
N PRO A 83 0.40 -15.19 9.90
CA PRO A 83 0.27 -15.71 11.26
C PRO A 83 1.31 -15.19 12.26
N SER A 84 2.48 -14.75 11.78
CA SER A 84 3.56 -14.16 12.58
C SER A 84 3.34 -12.68 12.93
N LYS A 85 2.39 -12.01 12.26
CA LYS A 85 2.13 -10.58 12.41
C LYS A 85 1.10 -10.34 13.52
N LYS A 86 1.39 -9.36 14.37
CA LYS A 86 0.47 -8.86 15.40
C LYS A 86 -0.41 -7.75 14.86
N LEU A 87 0.11 -6.94 13.95
CA LEU A 87 -0.62 -5.84 13.31
C LEU A 87 -0.38 -5.90 11.81
N ILE A 88 -1.45 -5.85 11.03
CA ILE A 88 -1.40 -5.75 9.57
C ILE A 88 -2.22 -4.54 9.16
N ILE A 89 -1.61 -3.64 8.40
CA ILE A 89 -2.22 -2.39 7.95
C ILE A 89 -2.34 -2.41 6.43
N PHE A 90 -3.56 -2.18 5.94
CA PHE A 90 -3.90 -2.12 4.53
C PHE A 90 -4.42 -0.70 4.20
N PRO A 91 -3.79 0.03 3.26
CA PRO A 91 -4.36 1.24 2.70
C PRO A 91 -5.43 0.85 1.69
N VAL A 92 -6.68 1.17 1.99
CA VAL A 92 -7.84 0.79 1.20
C VAL A 92 -8.31 1.98 0.39
N ASN A 93 -8.46 1.76 -0.92
CA ASN A 93 -9.05 2.71 -1.85
C ASN A 93 -10.42 2.20 -2.32
N ASP A 94 -11.35 3.12 -2.58
CA ASP A 94 -12.71 2.81 -3.00
C ASP A 94 -12.87 2.59 -4.52
N SER A 95 -11.78 2.49 -5.28
CA SER A 95 -11.81 2.15 -6.70
C SER A 95 -12.50 0.81 -6.93
N ASP A 96 -13.58 0.83 -7.70
CA ASP A 96 -14.42 -0.32 -8.06
C ASP A 96 -14.14 -0.87 -9.48
N ASP A 97 -13.40 -0.11 -10.30
CA ASP A 97 -13.10 -0.46 -11.68
C ASP A 97 -11.62 -0.86 -11.88
N VAL A 98 -11.39 -2.17 -11.96
CA VAL A 98 -10.07 -2.76 -12.28
C VAL A 98 -9.53 -2.42 -13.66
N SER A 99 -10.36 -1.94 -14.59
CA SER A 99 -9.92 -1.54 -15.94
C SER A 99 -9.46 -0.09 -16.02
N ARG A 100 -9.71 0.71 -14.97
CA ARG A 100 -9.42 2.14 -14.94
C ARG A 100 -8.25 2.45 -14.01
N ALA A 101 -7.18 2.99 -14.58
CA ALA A 101 -6.09 3.57 -13.79
C ALA A 101 -6.59 4.80 -13.01
N GLU A 102 -6.01 5.02 -11.83
CA GLU A 102 -6.31 6.19 -10.97
C GLU A 102 -7.80 6.31 -10.60
N GLY A 103 -8.46 5.16 -10.39
CA GLY A 103 -9.81 5.10 -9.83
C GLY A 103 -9.84 5.40 -8.33
N GLY A 104 -11.07 5.57 -7.82
CA GLY A 104 -11.32 5.86 -6.42
C GLY A 104 -11.14 7.34 -6.05
N ASN A 105 -11.94 7.80 -5.10
CA ASN A 105 -11.92 9.18 -4.59
C ASN A 105 -11.73 9.24 -3.08
N HIS A 106 -11.38 8.12 -2.44
CA HIS A 106 -11.19 8.07 -1.00
C HIS A 106 -10.12 7.04 -0.62
N TRP A 107 -9.29 7.42 0.35
CA TRP A 107 -8.37 6.52 1.03
C TRP A 107 -8.80 6.34 2.48
N SER A 108 -8.76 5.09 2.93
CA SER A 108 -8.93 4.70 4.33
C SER A 108 -7.85 3.71 4.73
N LEU A 109 -7.77 3.39 6.03
CA LEU A 109 -6.84 2.40 6.56
C LEU A 109 -7.63 1.30 7.27
N LEU A 110 -7.40 0.05 6.86
CA LEU A 110 -7.84 -1.13 7.60
C LEU A 110 -6.68 -1.66 8.42
N ALA A 111 -6.87 -1.73 9.74
CA ALA A 111 -5.91 -2.31 10.67
C ALA A 111 -6.47 -3.61 11.25
N TYR A 112 -5.79 -4.72 10.99
CA TYR A 112 -6.05 -6.00 11.64
C TYR A 112 -5.05 -6.17 12.79
N GLU A 113 -5.55 -6.23 14.01
CA GLU A 113 -4.76 -6.53 15.19
C GLU A 113 -5.10 -7.95 15.70
N LYS A 114 -4.07 -8.78 15.81
CA LYS A 114 -4.15 -10.08 16.44
C LYS A 114 -4.00 -9.89 17.96
N THR A 115 -5.13 -9.88 18.67
CA THR A 115 -5.14 -9.97 20.12
C THR A 115 -4.92 -11.41 20.57
N ASP A 116 -3.91 -11.65 21.42
CA ASP A 116 -3.78 -12.90 22.14
C ASP A 116 -4.93 -12.97 23.17
N ILE A 117 -5.94 -13.82 22.95
CA ILE A 117 -6.90 -14.17 24.00
C ILE A 117 -6.15 -15.10 24.97
N ILE A 118 -5.46 -14.52 25.95
CA ILE A 118 -5.01 -15.27 27.12
C ILE A 118 -6.24 -15.48 28.00
N MET A 119 -6.91 -16.61 27.82
CA MET A 119 -7.91 -17.08 28.77
C MET A 119 -7.15 -17.62 29.98
N THR A 120 -6.88 -16.76 30.96
CA THR A 120 -6.38 -17.22 32.27
C THR A 120 -7.55 -17.88 32.98
N VAL A 121 -7.42 -19.20 33.21
CA VAL A 121 -8.33 -20.01 34.05
C VAL A 121 -8.33 -19.52 35.49
#